data_AF-A0A7X1GZ19-F1
#
_entry.id   AF-A0A7X1GZ19-F1
#
_cell.length_a   1.000
_cell.length_b   1.000
_cell.length_c   1.000
_cell.angle_alpha   90.00
_cell.angle_beta   90.00
_cell.angle_gamma   90.00
#
_symmetry.space_group_name_H-M   'P 1'
#
loop_
_entity.id
_entity.type
_entity.pdbx_description
1 polymer ?
#
loop_
_entity_poly.entity_id
_entity_poly.type
_entity_poly.pdbx_seq_one_letter_code
_entity_poly.pdbx_strand_id
1 'polypeptide(L)'
;MSLISHFADESLTEFLRRSNYWASKNRNAYPVKIHKAISELYDVIDCPCDNDCECKKYGCSTHLVRKPGITFDDYYDYFLKCYVDSKAHAALYQGVKDGRGKNSVPATDEIRNNWSAISNVRSKKHLLCSNWCEQLHREMAQFRPNSNTIYRAKWLSLLCFDSFTAYDYASVGLMRRDFNRPSTYLELMKRIRKDIMIHLDNTGGTLQDFRNYDNPSEFFREVPSDSPKPIGNIIDKIYLTL
;
A
#
# COMPACT_ATOMS: atom_id res chain seq x y z
N MET A 1 15.54 0.69 13.87
CA MET A 1 15.03 2.06 13.93
C MET A 1 13.58 2.02 13.46
N SER A 2 12.79 2.96 13.97
CA SER A 2 11.42 3.31 13.60
C SER A 2 11.48 4.69 12.93
N LEU A 3 10.46 5.05 12.14
CA LEU A 3 10.31 6.40 11.59
C LEU A 3 8.99 7.00 12.06
N ILE A 4 7.90 6.24 11.96
CA ILE A 4 6.53 6.71 12.18
C ILE A 4 6.34 7.06 13.66
N SER A 5 6.84 6.22 14.57
CA SER A 5 6.74 6.45 16.02
C SER A 5 7.46 7.70 16.53
N HIS A 6 8.29 8.34 15.71
CA HIS A 6 8.99 9.57 16.08
C HIS A 6 8.21 10.84 15.71
N PHE A 7 7.17 10.73 14.90
CA PHE A 7 6.30 11.86 14.61
C PHE A 7 5.27 12.05 15.72
N ALA A 8 5.08 13.31 16.12
CA ALA A 8 3.82 13.76 16.72
C ALA A 8 2.75 13.93 15.61
N ASP A 9 1.48 13.92 16.00
CA ASP A 9 0.32 13.94 15.08
C ASP A 9 0.36 15.12 14.10
N GLU A 10 0.60 16.34 14.59
CA GLU A 10 0.67 17.55 13.78
C GLU A 10 1.81 17.48 12.75
N SER A 11 2.95 16.93 13.14
CA SER A 11 4.12 16.78 12.27
C SER A 11 3.88 15.75 11.18
N LEU A 12 3.22 14.62 11.48
CA LEU A 12 2.90 13.61 10.48
C LEU A 12 1.84 14.12 9.50
N THR A 13 0.84 14.84 10.00
CA THR A 13 -0.21 15.48 9.19
C THR A 13 0.40 16.48 8.21
N GLU A 14 1.25 17.40 8.69
CA GLU A 14 1.93 18.39 7.84
C GLU A 14 2.86 17.72 6.82
N PHE A 15 3.54 16.64 7.21
CA PHE A 15 4.38 15.87 6.30
C PHE A 15 3.57 15.25 5.15
N LEU A 16 2.45 14.58 5.45
CA LEU A 16 1.55 14.00 4.46
C LEU A 16 0.86 15.05 3.61
N ARG A 17 0.48 16.19 4.20
CA ARG A 17 -0.05 17.35 3.48
C ARG A 17 0.94 17.85 2.41
N ARG A 18 2.22 18.00 2.76
CA ARG A 18 3.29 18.36 1.80
C ARG A 18 3.44 17.30 0.70
N SER A 19 3.35 16.02 1.06
CA SER A 19 3.36 14.91 0.09
C SER A 19 2.21 15.01 -0.90
N ASN A 20 1.00 15.28 -0.44
CA ASN A 20 -0.15 15.50 -1.31
C ASN A 20 0.00 16.76 -2.19
N TYR A 21 0.54 17.85 -1.65
CA TYR A 21 0.83 19.05 -2.43
C TYR A 21 1.78 18.75 -3.60
N TRP A 22 2.91 18.10 -3.34
CA TRP A 22 3.85 17.73 -4.41
C TRP A 22 3.25 16.72 -5.39
N ALA A 23 2.46 15.76 -4.91
CA ALA A 23 1.74 14.83 -5.77
C ALA A 23 0.77 15.54 -6.73
N SER A 24 0.13 16.64 -6.29
CA SER A 24 -0.80 17.43 -7.13
C SER A 24 -0.11 18.18 -8.27
N LYS A 25 1.20 18.45 -8.13
CA LYS A 25 2.03 19.02 -9.19
C LYS A 25 2.52 17.95 -10.17
N ASN A 26 2.38 16.67 -9.82
CA ASN A 26 2.80 15.57 -10.66
C ASN A 26 1.69 15.19 -11.66
N ARG A 27 2.01 15.19 -12.96
CA ARG A 27 1.09 14.82 -14.05
C ARG A 27 0.42 13.45 -13.89
N ASN A 28 1.01 12.55 -13.11
CA ASN A 28 0.47 11.21 -12.92
C ASN A 28 -0.74 11.17 -11.97
N ALA A 29 -0.97 12.22 -11.17
CA ALA A 29 -2.09 12.34 -10.23
C ALA A 29 -2.37 11.04 -9.45
N TYR A 30 -1.33 10.45 -8.86
CA TYR A 30 -1.37 9.13 -8.24
C TYR A 30 -2.49 8.96 -7.18
N PRO A 31 -2.76 9.93 -6.28
CA PRO A 31 -3.86 9.82 -5.32
C PRO A 31 -5.24 9.62 -5.98
N VAL A 32 -5.50 10.27 -7.11
CA VAL A 32 -6.77 10.11 -7.85
C VAL A 32 -6.89 8.70 -8.42
N LYS A 33 -5.81 8.16 -8.99
CA LYS A 33 -5.81 6.83 -9.59
C LYS A 33 -5.96 5.72 -8.55
N ILE A 34 -5.31 5.90 -7.40
CA ILE A 34 -5.43 5.00 -6.25
C ILE A 34 -6.84 5.04 -5.67
N HIS A 35 -7.44 6.23 -5.52
CA HIS A 35 -8.84 6.35 -5.10
C HIS A 35 -9.77 5.56 -6.03
N LYS A 36 -9.62 5.73 -7.35
CA LYS A 36 -10.40 4.96 -8.35
C LYS A 36 -10.17 3.46 -8.21
N ALA A 37 -8.92 3.02 -8.06
CA ALA A 37 -8.60 1.60 -7.87
C ALA A 37 -9.24 1.01 -6.61
N ILE A 38 -9.26 1.75 -5.49
CA ILE A 38 -9.94 1.31 -4.27
C ILE A 38 -11.45 1.19 -4.51
N SER A 39 -12.06 2.23 -5.06
CA SER A 39 -13.51 2.29 -5.32
C SER A 39 -13.97 1.17 -6.25
N GLU A 40 -13.16 0.78 -7.23
CA GLU A 40 -13.53 -0.21 -8.24
C GLU A 40 -13.19 -1.64 -7.82
N LEU A 41 -12.08 -1.85 -7.11
CA LEU A 41 -11.59 -3.20 -6.76
C LEU A 41 -12.00 -3.68 -5.36
N TYR A 42 -12.39 -2.77 -4.45
CA TYR A 42 -12.65 -3.10 -3.05
C TYR A 42 -14.00 -2.57 -2.55
N ASP A 43 -14.56 -3.31 -1.61
CA ASP A 43 -15.65 -2.89 -0.74
C ASP A 43 -15.08 -2.45 0.62
N VAL A 44 -15.67 -1.42 1.20
CA VAL A 44 -15.50 -1.07 2.61
C VAL A 44 -16.55 -1.83 3.40
N ILE A 45 -16.13 -2.62 4.38
CA ILE A 45 -17.03 -3.36 5.27
C ILE A 45 -16.78 -2.97 6.72
N ASP A 46 -17.75 -3.21 7.58
CA ASP A 46 -17.55 -3.13 9.02
C ASP A 46 -16.46 -4.11 9.47
N CYS A 47 -15.66 -3.69 10.45
CA CYS A 47 -14.58 -4.47 11.01
C CYS A 47 -15.12 -5.82 11.53
N PRO A 48 -14.77 -6.94 10.89
CA PRO A 48 -15.31 -8.25 11.23
C PRO A 48 -14.49 -8.98 12.31
N CYS A 49 -13.53 -8.28 12.94
CA CYS A 49 -12.66 -8.88 13.94
C CYS A 49 -13.30 -8.89 15.32
N ASP A 50 -13.01 -9.94 16.09
CA ASP A 50 -13.35 -10.03 17.51
C ASP A 50 -12.57 -8.99 18.34
N ASN A 51 -13.07 -8.72 19.55
CA ASN A 51 -12.51 -7.72 20.47
C ASN A 51 -11.04 -8.00 20.87
N ASP A 52 -10.60 -9.26 20.80
CA ASP A 52 -9.22 -9.66 21.10
C ASP A 52 -8.25 -9.40 19.94
N CYS A 53 -8.75 -9.00 18.77
CA CYS A 53 -7.91 -8.65 17.64
C CYS A 53 -7.19 -7.33 17.90
N GLU A 54 -5.89 -7.27 17.57
CA GLU A 54 -5.05 -6.09 17.79
C GLU A 54 -5.63 -4.80 17.16
N CYS A 55 -6.31 -4.89 16.02
CA CYS A 55 -6.95 -3.73 15.39
C CYS A 55 -8.08 -3.11 16.24
N LYS A 56 -8.75 -3.90 17.10
CA LYS A 56 -9.83 -3.41 17.98
C LYS A 56 -9.30 -2.54 19.12
N LYS A 57 -8.09 -2.83 19.61
CA LYS A 57 -7.39 -1.99 20.60
C LYS A 57 -7.20 -0.56 20.10
N TYR A 58 -7.03 -0.41 18.79
CA TYR A 58 -6.86 0.87 18.10
C TYR A 58 -8.16 1.41 17.49
N GLY A 59 -9.34 0.96 17.96
CA GLY A 59 -10.63 1.50 17.53
C GLY A 59 -11.02 1.21 16.08
N CYS A 60 -10.54 0.11 15.48
CA CYS A 60 -10.85 -0.21 14.09
C CYS A 60 -12.37 -0.42 13.87
N SER A 61 -12.92 0.36 12.94
CA SER A 61 -14.33 0.32 12.53
C SER A 61 -14.56 -0.31 11.16
N THR A 62 -13.60 -0.22 10.22
CA THR A 62 -13.80 -0.63 8.83
C THR A 62 -12.58 -1.26 8.17
N HIS A 63 -12.84 -2.24 7.30
CA HIS A 63 -11.84 -3.00 6.54
C HIS A 63 -12.10 -2.89 5.04
N LEU A 64 -11.03 -3.04 4.24
CA LEU A 64 -11.14 -3.18 2.78
C LEU A 64 -11.12 -4.65 2.38
N VAL A 65 -12.09 -5.07 1.57
CA VAL A 65 -12.19 -6.43 1.04
C VAL A 65 -12.34 -6.38 -0.46
N ARG A 66 -11.56 -7.20 -1.19
CA ARG A 66 -11.68 -7.27 -2.64
C ARG A 66 -13.10 -7.65 -3.06
N LYS A 67 -13.64 -6.95 -4.07
CA LYS A 67 -14.95 -7.25 -4.66
C LYS A 67 -14.99 -8.66 -5.28
N PRO A 68 -16.15 -9.32 -5.29
CA PRO A 68 -16.29 -10.59 -6.00
C PRO A 68 -16.22 -10.36 -7.52
N GLY A 69 -15.77 -11.37 -8.27
CA GLY A 69 -15.82 -11.35 -9.74
C GLY A 69 -14.77 -10.49 -10.44
N ILE A 70 -13.88 -9.82 -9.69
CA ILE A 70 -12.78 -9.05 -10.29
C ILE A 70 -11.78 -10.00 -10.97
N THR A 71 -11.40 -9.65 -12.20
CA THR A 71 -10.48 -10.42 -13.04
C THR A 71 -9.03 -9.96 -12.90
N PHE A 72 -8.11 -10.75 -13.47
CA PHE A 72 -6.71 -10.34 -13.58
C PHE A 72 -6.57 -9.05 -14.39
N ASP A 73 -7.31 -8.94 -15.48
CA ASP A 73 -7.21 -7.80 -16.41
C ASP A 73 -7.67 -6.51 -15.74
N ASP A 74 -8.71 -6.55 -14.90
CA ASP A 74 -9.14 -5.41 -14.09
C ASP A 74 -8.01 -4.91 -13.18
N TYR A 75 -7.32 -5.84 -12.50
CA TYR A 75 -6.19 -5.51 -11.64
C TYR A 75 -4.98 -5.02 -12.45
N TYR A 76 -4.70 -5.63 -13.58
CA TYR A 76 -3.61 -5.26 -14.47
C TYR A 76 -3.78 -3.83 -14.99
N ASP A 77 -5.00 -3.47 -15.37
CA ASP A 77 -5.35 -2.11 -15.77
C ASP A 77 -5.04 -1.08 -14.68
N TYR A 78 -5.42 -1.37 -13.43
CA TYR A 78 -5.12 -0.48 -12.30
C TYR A 78 -3.64 -0.49 -11.92
N PHE A 79 -2.96 -1.62 -12.06
CA PHE A 79 -1.51 -1.68 -11.87
C PHE A 79 -0.79 -0.75 -12.85
N LEU A 80 -1.17 -0.79 -14.13
CA LEU A 80 -0.63 0.12 -15.14
C LEU A 80 -0.94 1.58 -14.83
N LYS A 81 -2.19 1.89 -14.47
CA LYS A 81 -2.62 3.26 -14.17
C LYS A 81 -1.89 3.83 -12.95
N CYS A 82 -1.84 3.07 -11.86
CA CYS A 82 -1.31 3.52 -10.57
C CYS A 82 0.22 3.50 -10.52
N TYR A 83 0.86 2.46 -11.05
CA TYR A 83 2.23 2.15 -10.66
C TYR A 83 3.27 2.16 -11.78
N VAL A 84 2.83 2.13 -13.03
CA VAL A 84 3.71 2.05 -14.19
C VAL A 84 3.61 3.36 -14.98
N ASP A 85 4.76 3.99 -15.24
CA ASP A 85 4.80 5.14 -16.16
C ASP A 85 4.27 4.70 -17.52
N SER A 86 3.39 5.51 -18.13
CA SER A 86 2.91 5.33 -19.50
C SER A 86 4.00 4.97 -20.52
N LYS A 87 5.21 5.54 -20.37
CA LYS A 87 6.36 5.24 -21.24
C LYS A 87 6.93 3.84 -21.04
N ALA A 88 6.63 3.19 -19.91
CA ALA A 88 7.00 1.83 -19.57
C ALA A 88 5.87 0.83 -19.82
N HIS A 89 4.67 1.28 -20.23
CA HIS A 89 3.55 0.38 -20.57
C HIS A 89 3.88 -0.50 -21.78
N ALA A 90 4.59 0.04 -22.78
CA ALA A 90 4.98 -0.71 -23.98
C ALA A 90 5.78 -1.98 -23.63
N ALA A 91 6.68 -1.92 -22.64
CA ALA A 91 7.44 -3.08 -22.20
C ALA A 91 6.55 -4.20 -21.64
N LEU A 92 5.46 -3.84 -20.93
CA LEU A 92 4.50 -4.81 -20.42
C LEU A 92 3.60 -5.38 -21.51
N TYR A 93 3.10 -4.54 -22.42
CA TYR A 93 2.28 -5.01 -23.53
C TYR A 93 3.05 -5.94 -24.48
N GLN A 94 4.34 -5.67 -24.69
CA GLN A 94 5.18 -6.42 -25.62
C GLN A 94 5.99 -7.53 -24.93
N GLY A 95 5.91 -7.66 -23.60
CA GLY A 95 6.71 -8.63 -22.83
C GLY A 95 8.23 -8.40 -22.88
N VAL A 96 8.66 -7.16 -23.14
CA VAL A 96 10.08 -6.81 -23.32
C VAL A 96 10.79 -6.76 -21.97
N LYS A 97 11.73 -7.68 -21.76
CA LYS A 97 12.52 -7.83 -20.52
C LYS A 97 13.81 -6.98 -20.52
N ASP A 98 13.81 -5.88 -21.26
CA ASP A 98 14.92 -4.93 -21.30
C ASP A 98 14.42 -3.46 -21.21
N GLY A 99 15.31 -2.55 -20.86
CA GLY A 99 15.00 -1.12 -20.74
C GLY A 99 14.12 -0.74 -19.55
N ARG A 100 13.38 0.37 -19.71
CA ARG A 100 12.52 0.92 -18.65
C ARG A 100 11.28 0.04 -18.47
N GLY A 101 11.08 -0.47 -17.25
CA GLY A 101 9.95 -1.35 -16.94
C GLY A 101 10.27 -2.84 -17.02
N LYS A 102 11.49 -3.26 -17.39
CA LYS A 102 11.82 -4.70 -17.50
C LYS A 102 11.48 -5.55 -16.28
N ASN A 103 11.58 -4.98 -15.07
CA ASN A 103 11.28 -5.67 -13.82
C ASN A 103 9.77 -5.81 -13.55
N SER A 104 8.90 -5.08 -14.27
CA SER A 104 7.44 -5.22 -14.13
C SER A 104 6.90 -6.43 -14.88
N VAL A 105 7.55 -6.84 -15.98
CA VAL A 105 7.19 -8.04 -16.74
C VAL A 105 7.22 -9.31 -15.87
N PRO A 106 8.35 -9.72 -15.26
CA PRO A 106 8.39 -10.93 -14.44
C PRO A 106 7.47 -10.86 -13.22
N ALA A 107 7.30 -9.68 -12.62
CA ALA A 107 6.35 -9.50 -11.50
C ALA A 107 4.91 -9.70 -11.97
N THR A 108 4.55 -9.19 -13.15
CA THR A 108 3.21 -9.36 -13.74
C THR A 108 2.96 -10.80 -14.16
N ASP A 109 3.95 -11.47 -14.75
CA ASP A 109 3.88 -12.89 -15.09
C ASP A 109 3.66 -13.75 -13.84
N GLU A 110 4.36 -13.46 -12.73
CA GLU A 110 4.16 -14.12 -11.43
C GLU A 110 2.70 -14.00 -10.96
N ILE A 111 2.11 -12.79 -11.00
CA ILE A 111 0.71 -12.58 -10.61
C ILE A 111 -0.26 -13.29 -11.56
N ARG A 112 -0.05 -13.17 -12.87
CA ARG A 112 -0.90 -13.80 -13.90
C ARG A 112 -0.94 -15.31 -13.72
N ASN A 113 0.23 -15.94 -13.59
CA ASN A 113 0.34 -17.39 -13.45
C ASN A 113 -0.28 -17.93 -12.15
N ASN A 114 -0.32 -17.10 -11.10
CA ASN A 114 -0.91 -17.47 -9.81
C ASN A 114 -2.33 -16.91 -9.61
N TRP A 115 -2.94 -16.31 -10.64
CA TRP A 115 -4.19 -15.56 -10.49
C TRP A 115 -5.33 -16.42 -9.94
N SER A 116 -5.45 -17.68 -10.35
CA SER A 116 -6.46 -18.60 -9.83
C SER A 116 -6.40 -18.69 -8.29
N ALA A 117 -5.22 -18.91 -7.71
CA ALA A 117 -5.05 -18.95 -6.27
C ALA A 117 -5.31 -17.58 -5.62
N ILE A 118 -4.77 -16.50 -6.21
CA ILE A 118 -4.92 -15.13 -5.70
C ILE A 118 -6.39 -14.69 -5.67
N SER A 119 -7.15 -14.99 -6.73
CA SER A 119 -8.57 -14.62 -6.91
C SER A 119 -9.50 -15.30 -5.90
N ASN A 120 -9.07 -16.41 -5.30
CA ASN A 120 -9.79 -17.09 -4.22
C ASN A 120 -9.52 -16.47 -2.83
N VAL A 121 -8.46 -15.70 -2.65
CA VAL A 121 -8.12 -15.06 -1.36
C VAL A 121 -8.80 -13.70 -1.24
N ARG A 122 -9.97 -13.66 -0.58
CA ARG A 122 -10.68 -12.42 -0.22
C ARG A 122 -10.48 -12.11 1.27
N SER A 123 -9.25 -11.76 1.63
CA SER A 123 -8.93 -11.46 3.04
C SER A 123 -9.80 -10.33 3.56
N LYS A 124 -10.29 -10.50 4.78
CA LYS A 124 -10.97 -9.45 5.54
C LYS A 124 -10.05 -8.84 6.59
N LYS A 125 -8.74 -8.83 6.36
CA LYS A 125 -7.74 -8.40 7.33
C LYS A 125 -6.89 -7.27 6.75
N HIS A 126 -6.41 -6.40 7.62
CA HIS A 126 -5.47 -5.33 7.29
C HIS A 126 -4.22 -5.41 8.18
N LEU A 127 -3.23 -4.55 7.93
CA LEU A 127 -1.89 -4.60 8.53
C LEU A 127 -1.87 -4.67 10.07
N LEU A 128 -2.88 -4.16 10.78
CA LEU A 128 -2.93 -4.18 12.25
C LEU A 128 -3.73 -5.35 12.83
N CYS A 129 -4.43 -6.20 12.06
CA CYS A 129 -5.12 -7.37 12.62
C CYS A 129 -4.13 -8.42 13.17
N SER A 130 -4.37 -9.12 14.28
CA SER A 130 -3.38 -10.06 14.87
C SER A 130 -2.79 -11.07 13.87
N ASN A 131 -3.61 -11.60 12.96
CA ASN A 131 -3.21 -12.51 11.87
C ASN A 131 -3.30 -11.85 10.49
N TRP A 132 -2.79 -10.62 10.37
CA TRP A 132 -3.00 -9.71 9.22
C TRP A 132 -2.68 -10.25 7.82
N CYS A 133 -1.79 -11.23 7.70
CA CYS A 133 -1.28 -11.69 6.41
C CYS A 133 -1.72 -13.14 6.12
N GLU A 134 -2.52 -13.31 5.08
CA GLU A 134 -2.90 -14.63 4.57
C GLU A 134 -1.68 -15.40 4.05
N GLN A 135 -1.75 -16.73 4.12
CA GLN A 135 -0.63 -17.61 3.79
C GLN A 135 -0.07 -17.38 2.38
N LEU A 136 -0.94 -17.29 1.37
CA LEU A 136 -0.52 -17.03 -0.01
C LEU A 136 0.27 -15.71 -0.14
N HIS A 137 -0.25 -14.62 0.43
CA HIS A 137 0.42 -13.32 0.39
C HIS A 137 1.72 -13.30 1.22
N ARG A 138 1.77 -14.09 2.30
CA ARG A 138 2.98 -14.28 3.11
C ARG A 138 4.11 -14.91 2.30
N GLU A 139 3.80 -15.89 1.48
CA GLU A 139 4.74 -16.57 0.58
C GLU A 139 5.21 -15.63 -0.53
N MET A 140 4.27 -14.92 -1.16
CA MET A 140 4.59 -13.93 -2.20
C MET A 140 5.45 -12.77 -1.68
N ALA A 141 5.36 -12.43 -0.38
CA ALA A 141 6.16 -11.41 0.27
C ALA A 141 7.58 -11.86 0.69
N GLN A 142 8.00 -13.08 0.36
CA GLN A 142 9.35 -13.62 0.65
C GLN A 142 10.39 -13.17 -0.37
N PHE A 143 10.59 -11.87 -0.53
CA PHE A 143 11.65 -11.33 -1.39
C PHE A 143 12.40 -10.19 -0.72
N ARG A 144 13.67 -10.02 -1.11
CA ARG A 144 14.47 -8.92 -0.59
C ARG A 144 13.94 -7.58 -1.13
N PRO A 145 13.64 -6.59 -0.28
CA PRO A 145 13.29 -5.27 -0.76
C PRO A 145 14.52 -4.64 -1.42
N ASN A 146 14.43 -4.32 -2.71
CA ASN A 146 15.45 -3.63 -3.48
C ASN A 146 14.84 -3.10 -4.79
N SER A 147 15.66 -2.41 -5.58
CA SER A 147 15.26 -1.82 -6.86
C SER A 147 14.73 -2.82 -7.89
N ASN A 148 15.10 -4.10 -7.82
CA ASN A 148 14.60 -5.13 -8.73
C ASN A 148 13.24 -5.70 -8.33
N THR A 149 12.79 -5.48 -7.09
CA THR A 149 11.54 -6.02 -6.55
C THR A 149 10.43 -4.98 -6.37
N ILE A 150 10.66 -3.75 -6.84
CA ILE A 150 9.69 -2.63 -6.81
C ILE A 150 8.31 -3.06 -7.31
N TYR A 151 8.24 -3.70 -8.48
CA TYR A 151 6.96 -4.06 -9.08
C TYR A 151 6.26 -5.22 -8.36
N ARG A 152 7.00 -6.09 -7.64
CA ARG A 152 6.39 -7.12 -6.78
C ARG A 152 5.71 -6.48 -5.57
N ALA A 153 6.35 -5.49 -4.94
CA ALA A 153 5.76 -4.74 -3.85
C ALA A 153 4.53 -3.93 -4.29
N LYS A 154 4.57 -3.31 -5.49
CA LYS A 154 3.44 -2.59 -6.09
C LYS A 154 2.26 -3.51 -6.42
N TRP A 155 2.53 -4.73 -6.88
CA TRP A 155 1.50 -5.75 -7.06
C TRP A 155 0.86 -6.14 -5.73
N LEU A 156 1.66 -6.42 -4.70
CA LEU A 156 1.15 -6.76 -3.37
C LEU A 156 0.35 -5.61 -2.74
N SER A 157 0.79 -4.35 -2.89
CA SER A 157 0.03 -3.20 -2.41
C SER A 157 -1.30 -3.03 -3.14
N LEU A 158 -1.36 -3.29 -4.45
CA LEU A 158 -2.64 -3.29 -5.18
C LEU A 158 -3.56 -4.42 -4.73
N LEU A 159 -3.00 -5.62 -4.53
CA LEU A 159 -3.72 -6.83 -4.09
C LEU A 159 -4.20 -6.78 -2.63
N CYS A 160 -3.54 -5.98 -1.77
CA CYS A 160 -4.00 -5.70 -0.41
C CYS A 160 -3.59 -4.28 0.03
N PHE A 161 -4.35 -3.26 -0.38
CA PHE A 161 -4.05 -1.84 -0.10
C PHE A 161 -3.79 -1.52 1.38
N ASP A 162 -4.52 -2.19 2.28
CA ASP A 162 -4.46 -1.90 3.71
C ASP A 162 -3.44 -2.78 4.47
N SER A 163 -2.71 -3.64 3.75
CA SER A 163 -1.74 -4.59 4.32
C SER A 163 -0.32 -4.42 3.78
N PHE A 164 -0.16 -3.96 2.54
CA PHE A 164 1.15 -3.86 1.89
C PHE A 164 1.42 -2.46 1.38
N THR A 165 2.69 -2.05 1.46
CA THR A 165 3.17 -0.72 1.07
C THR A 165 3.99 -0.81 -0.22
N ALA A 166 3.60 -0.05 -1.25
CA ALA A 166 4.42 0.12 -2.43
C ALA A 166 5.73 0.85 -2.10
N TYR A 167 6.73 0.73 -2.97
CA TYR A 167 7.92 1.58 -2.92
C TYR A 167 8.52 1.74 -4.31
N ASP A 168 9.40 2.74 -4.46
CA ASP A 168 10.12 3.09 -5.67
C ASP A 168 11.64 3.03 -5.42
N TYR A 169 12.42 3.36 -6.46
CA TYR A 169 13.89 3.30 -6.43
C TYR A 169 14.50 4.17 -5.32
N ALA A 170 13.94 5.36 -5.08
CA ALA A 170 14.40 6.26 -4.03
C ALA A 170 13.95 5.79 -2.64
N SER A 171 12.65 5.49 -2.49
CA SER A 171 12.07 5.15 -1.18
C SER A 171 12.56 3.82 -0.63
N VAL A 172 12.87 2.82 -1.48
CA VAL A 172 13.33 1.51 -0.97
C VAL A 172 14.64 1.60 -0.17
N GLY A 173 15.53 2.53 -0.51
CA GLY A 173 16.76 2.76 0.24
C GLY A 173 16.49 3.30 1.64
N LEU A 174 15.62 4.31 1.71
CA LEU A 174 15.20 4.96 2.95
C LEU A 174 14.42 4.01 3.86
N MET A 175 13.38 3.35 3.33
CA MET A 175 12.59 2.37 4.08
C MET A 175 13.48 1.27 4.66
N ARG A 176 14.44 0.76 3.87
CA ARG A 176 15.37 -0.24 4.39
C ARG A 176 16.27 0.33 5.47
N ARG A 177 16.80 1.54 5.33
CA ARG A 177 17.64 2.15 6.36
C ARG A 177 16.84 2.32 7.66
N ASP A 178 15.68 2.95 7.56
CA ASP A 178 14.87 3.34 8.70
C ASP A 178 14.36 2.10 9.43
N PHE A 179 13.91 1.08 8.70
CA PHE A 179 13.50 -0.20 9.28
C PHE A 179 14.63 -1.21 9.45
N ASN A 180 15.88 -0.79 9.68
CA ASN A 180 17.01 -1.66 10.05
C ASN A 180 17.34 -2.81 9.07
N ARG A 181 17.35 -2.51 7.78
CA ARG A 181 17.75 -3.35 6.64
C ARG A 181 17.10 -4.76 6.67
N PRO A 182 15.76 -4.85 6.58
CA PRO A 182 15.07 -6.13 6.60
C PRO A 182 15.56 -7.04 5.46
N SER A 183 15.57 -8.34 5.75
CA SER A 183 16.00 -9.40 4.84
C SER A 183 14.92 -9.71 3.79
N THR A 184 13.65 -9.61 4.18
CA THR A 184 12.48 -9.85 3.33
C THR A 184 11.48 -8.69 3.38
N TYR A 185 10.62 -8.60 2.38
CA TYR A 185 9.55 -7.62 2.31
C TYR A 185 8.49 -7.88 3.39
N LEU A 186 8.18 -9.14 3.70
CA LEU A 186 7.34 -9.47 4.85
C LEU A 186 7.92 -8.93 6.17
N GLU A 187 9.24 -9.07 6.37
CA GLU A 187 9.90 -8.53 7.56
C GLU A 187 9.82 -7.00 7.60
N LEU A 188 9.98 -6.33 6.46
CA LEU A 188 9.74 -4.88 6.37
C LEU A 188 8.32 -4.52 6.82
N MET A 189 7.28 -5.21 6.34
CA MET A 189 5.89 -4.94 6.72
C MET A 189 5.62 -5.20 8.20
N LYS A 190 6.20 -6.25 8.79
CA LYS A 190 6.11 -6.50 10.24
C LYS A 190 6.73 -5.38 11.06
N ARG A 191 7.84 -4.81 10.60
CA ARG A 191 8.51 -3.67 11.26
C ARG A 191 7.70 -2.39 11.13
N ILE A 192 7.14 -2.11 9.95
CA ILE A 192 6.20 -0.99 9.73
C ILE A 192 4.97 -1.13 10.63
N ARG A 193 4.34 -2.32 10.66
CA ARG A 193 3.22 -2.61 11.55
C ARG A 193 3.54 -2.24 13.00
N LYS A 194 4.68 -2.73 13.52
CA LYS A 194 5.10 -2.45 14.90
C LYS A 194 5.30 -0.96 15.14
N ASP A 195 5.87 -0.26 14.17
CA ASP A 195 6.13 1.18 14.24
C ASP A 195 4.82 1.99 14.31
N ILE A 196 3.82 1.63 13.50
CA ILE A 196 2.48 2.23 13.55
C ILE A 196 1.83 1.98 14.91
N MET A 197 1.91 0.75 15.44
CA MET A 197 1.35 0.42 16.75
C MET A 197 1.98 1.27 17.87
N ILE A 198 3.31 1.41 17.87
CA ILE A 198 4.02 2.27 18.82
C ILE A 198 3.61 3.74 18.66
N HIS A 199 3.45 4.22 17.43
CA HIS A 199 2.96 5.58 17.18
C HIS A 199 1.59 5.81 17.82
N LEU A 200 0.63 4.92 17.57
CA LEU A 200 -0.71 4.98 18.16
C LEU A 200 -0.69 4.90 19.69
N ASP A 201 0.15 4.03 20.26
CA ASP A 201 0.32 3.93 21.71
C ASP A 201 0.90 5.23 22.30
N ASN A 202 1.87 5.85 21.61
CA ASN A 202 2.51 7.09 22.07
C ASN A 202 1.58 8.30 22.01
N THR A 203 0.69 8.36 21.02
CA THR A 203 -0.22 9.50 20.82
C THR A 203 -1.59 9.28 21.45
N GLY A 204 -1.89 8.06 21.91
CA GLY A 204 -3.23 7.68 22.35
C GLY A 204 -4.26 7.69 21.21
N GLY A 205 -3.79 7.70 19.96
CA GLY A 205 -4.62 7.80 18.76
C GLY A 205 -5.26 6.47 18.36
N THR A 206 -6.29 6.58 17.52
CA THR A 206 -6.96 5.44 16.88
C THR A 206 -6.41 5.19 15.47
N LEU A 207 -6.74 4.02 14.90
CA LEU A 207 -6.46 3.75 13.49
C LEU A 207 -7.17 4.77 12.57
N GLN A 208 -8.34 5.28 12.96
CA GLN A 208 -9.03 6.28 12.17
C GLN A 208 -8.28 7.63 12.20
N ASP A 209 -7.68 7.99 13.34
CA ASP A 209 -6.82 9.18 13.44
C ASP A 209 -5.60 9.05 12.53
N PHE A 210 -4.95 7.89 12.55
CA PHE A 210 -3.83 7.60 11.64
C PHE A 210 -4.21 7.74 10.17
N ARG A 211 -5.39 7.22 9.80
CA ARG A 211 -5.93 7.39 8.44
C ARG A 211 -6.20 8.86 8.12
N ASN A 212 -6.64 9.64 9.11
CA ASN A 212 -7.00 11.04 8.94
C ASN A 212 -5.82 12.00 8.80
N TYR A 213 -4.60 11.60 9.19
CA TYR A 213 -3.40 12.40 8.90
C TYR A 213 -3.20 12.60 7.38
N ASP A 214 -3.67 11.67 6.54
CA ASP A 214 -3.72 11.86 5.10
C ASP A 214 -5.03 12.54 4.67
N ASN A 215 -4.91 13.66 3.95
CA ASN A 215 -6.06 14.35 3.38
C ASN A 215 -5.82 14.74 1.92
N PRO A 216 -5.92 13.78 0.97
CA PRO A 216 -5.76 14.08 -0.45
C PRO A 216 -6.83 15.04 -0.98
N SER A 217 -8.04 15.07 -0.40
CA SER A 217 -9.14 15.91 -0.88
C SER A 217 -8.83 17.41 -0.85
N GLU A 218 -7.87 17.84 -0.03
CA GLU A 218 -7.39 19.21 0.01
C GLU A 218 -6.78 19.67 -1.34
N PHE A 219 -6.11 18.76 -2.06
CA PHE A 219 -5.40 19.08 -3.29
C PHE A 219 -6.00 18.41 -4.54
N PHE A 220 -6.85 17.40 -4.36
CA PHE A 220 -7.45 16.62 -5.45
C PHE A 220 -8.98 16.61 -5.31
N ARG A 221 -9.68 17.44 -6.10
CA ARG A 221 -11.15 17.57 -6.04
C ARG A 221 -11.88 16.28 -6.40
N GLU A 222 -11.23 15.41 -7.15
CA GLU A 222 -11.72 14.12 -7.59
C GLU A 222 -11.63 13.05 -6.50
N VAL A 223 -11.01 13.35 -5.35
CA VAL A 223 -10.93 12.45 -4.20
C VAL A 223 -11.86 12.98 -3.10
N PRO A 224 -13.01 12.33 -2.86
CA PRO A 224 -13.90 12.69 -1.77
C PRO A 224 -13.20 12.67 -0.40
N SER A 225 -13.62 13.54 0.52
CA SER A 225 -13.04 13.64 1.86
C SER A 225 -13.21 12.37 2.69
N ASP A 226 -14.27 11.61 2.42
CA ASP A 226 -14.63 10.33 3.02
C ASP A 226 -14.05 9.11 2.27
N SER A 227 -13.26 9.33 1.21
CA SER A 227 -12.57 8.25 0.51
C SER A 227 -11.75 7.42 1.51
N PRO A 228 -11.74 6.09 1.39
CA PRO A 228 -10.85 5.25 2.18
C PRO A 228 -9.38 5.63 1.99
N LYS A 229 -8.62 5.58 3.08
CA LYS A 229 -7.20 5.93 3.14
C LYS A 229 -6.41 4.72 3.67
N PRO A 230 -6.03 3.78 2.79
CA PRO A 230 -5.37 2.55 3.22
C PRO A 230 -4.00 2.83 3.84
N ILE A 231 -3.66 2.08 4.88
CA ILE A 231 -2.39 2.20 5.60
C ILE A 231 -1.21 2.15 4.62
N GLY A 232 -1.21 1.20 3.68
CA GLY A 232 -0.13 1.02 2.72
C GLY A 232 0.17 2.27 1.88
N ASN A 233 -0.88 3.03 1.54
CA ASN A 233 -0.73 4.26 0.76
C ASN A 233 -0.22 5.44 1.59
N ILE A 234 -0.64 5.51 2.87
CA ILE A 234 -0.13 6.50 3.81
C ILE A 234 1.38 6.30 4.00
N ILE A 235 1.80 5.04 4.20
CA ILE A 235 3.22 4.74 4.37
C ILE A 235 4.01 5.05 3.07
N ASP A 236 3.49 4.67 1.90
CA ASP A 236 4.12 5.01 0.61
C ASP A 236 4.37 6.53 0.51
N LYS A 237 3.37 7.35 0.83
CA LYS A 237 3.46 8.82 0.82
C LYS A 237 4.50 9.40 1.77
N ILE A 238 4.73 8.79 2.93
CA ILE A 238 5.78 9.22 3.88
C ILE A 238 7.16 9.14 3.22
N TYR A 239 7.38 8.17 2.33
CA TYR A 239 8.67 7.95 1.68
C TYR A 239 8.78 8.54 0.27
N LEU A 240 7.70 9.10 -0.28
CA LEU A 240 7.73 9.77 -1.59
C LEU A 240 8.28 11.20 -1.52
N THR A 241 8.27 11.83 -0.35
CA THR A 241 8.74 13.21 -0.12
C THR A 241 10.08 13.34 0.59
N LEU A 242 10.72 12.23 0.97
CA LEU A 242 12.07 12.18 1.56
C LEU A 242 13.12 11.87 0.50
#